data_AF-A0A938IW20-F1
#
_entry.id   AF-A0A938IW20-F1
#
_cell.length_a   1.000
_cell.length_b   1.000
_cell.length_c   1.000
_cell.angle_alpha   90.00
_cell.angle_beta   90.00
_cell.angle_gamma   90.00
#
_symmetry.space_group_name_H-M   'P 1'
#
loop_
_entity.id
_entity.type
_entity.pdbx_description
1 polymer ?
#
loop_
_entity_poly.entity_id
_entity_poly.type
_entity_poly.pdbx_seq_one_letter_code
_entity_poly.pdbx_strand_id
1 'polypeptide(L)'
;MTQGPSDPRRPEALLTVFAPRVYGLLYRLVGRPDVAEDLTQETMLRAYRGLRSYRPEGKFRAWLFRIAVNLARDWIRRQPRQASVSLEEGADPPVAAALGASAPPDSGVTRRERAARVEAGLARLSEADREVILLRYYGELAFKDIARATGEPIGTVLARAHRALRKLGDLIPEDEI
;
A
#
# COMPACT_ATOMS: atom_id res chain seq x y z
N MET A 1 -17.16 30.52 -17.26
CA MET A 1 -17.19 30.29 -15.81
C MET A 1 -15.90 29.57 -15.43
N THR A 2 -14.95 30.33 -14.90
CA THR A 2 -13.54 29.94 -14.72
C THR A 2 -13.41 29.04 -13.48
N GLN A 3 -12.95 27.79 -13.66
CA GLN A 3 -12.52 26.96 -12.56
C GLN A 3 -11.28 27.60 -11.92
N GLY A 4 -11.45 28.20 -10.74
CA GLY A 4 -10.33 28.62 -9.90
C GLY A 4 -9.52 27.41 -9.41
N PRO A 5 -8.25 27.60 -9.05
CA PRO A 5 -7.37 26.49 -8.63
C PRO A 5 -8.03 25.73 -7.47
N SER A 6 -8.11 24.40 -7.60
CA SER A 6 -8.72 23.50 -6.62
C SER A 6 -8.13 23.75 -5.22
N ASP A 7 -8.95 24.26 -4.29
CA ASP A 7 -8.55 24.47 -2.90
C ASP A 7 -8.00 23.16 -2.30
N PRO A 8 -6.74 23.11 -1.83
CA PRO A 8 -6.13 21.91 -1.25
C PRO A 8 -6.82 21.42 0.03
N ARG A 9 -7.78 22.18 0.58
CA ARG A 9 -8.65 21.78 1.69
C ARG A 9 -9.88 20.98 1.25
N ARG A 10 -10.12 20.82 -0.05
CA ARG A 10 -11.22 19.99 -0.57
C ARG A 10 -10.89 18.51 -0.43
N PRO A 11 -11.74 17.72 0.23
CA PRO A 11 -11.50 16.28 0.39
C PRO A 11 -11.32 15.53 -0.93
N GLU A 12 -11.89 16.04 -2.02
CA GLU A 12 -11.72 15.53 -3.38
C GLU A 12 -10.27 15.66 -3.88
N ALA A 13 -9.61 16.78 -3.59
CA ALA A 13 -8.20 16.99 -3.96
C ALA A 13 -7.29 16.01 -3.21
N LEU A 14 -7.64 15.67 -1.96
CA LEU A 14 -6.92 14.65 -1.20
C LEU A 14 -7.05 13.26 -1.85
N LEU A 15 -8.21 12.89 -2.39
CA LEU A 15 -8.37 11.60 -3.09
C LEU A 15 -7.37 11.45 -4.24
N THR A 16 -7.20 12.48 -5.06
CA THR A 16 -6.22 12.47 -6.16
C THR A 16 -4.79 12.31 -5.65
N VAL A 17 -4.44 12.96 -4.54
CA VAL A 17 -3.11 12.85 -3.92
C VAL A 17 -2.83 11.43 -3.39
N PHE A 18 -3.85 10.76 -2.83
CA PHE A 18 -3.68 9.41 -2.28
C PHE A 18 -3.86 8.29 -3.30
N ALA A 19 -4.41 8.57 -4.49
CA ALA A 19 -4.67 7.53 -5.49
C ALA A 19 -3.45 6.68 -5.87
N PRO A 20 -2.27 7.26 -6.15
CA PRO A 20 -1.07 6.45 -6.44
C PRO A 20 -0.64 5.57 -5.26
N ARG A 21 -0.84 6.04 -4.01
CA ARG A 21 -0.48 5.29 -2.79
C ARG A 21 -1.47 4.15 -2.53
N VAL A 22 -2.76 4.39 -2.77
CA VAL A 22 -3.80 3.35 -2.70
C VAL A 22 -3.53 2.27 -3.76
N TYR A 23 -3.21 2.66 -4.99
CA TYR A 23 -2.80 1.71 -6.03
C TYR A 23 -1.58 0.91 -5.61
N GLY A 24 -0.51 1.57 -5.13
CA GLY A 24 0.71 0.89 -4.71
C GLY A 24 0.51 -0.11 -3.56
N LEU A 25 -0.42 0.18 -2.64
CA LEU A 25 -0.87 -0.76 -1.61
C LEU A 25 -1.60 -1.95 -2.23
N LEU A 26 -2.65 -1.68 -3.01
CA LEU A 26 -3.53 -2.71 -3.57
C LEU A 26 -2.76 -3.66 -4.48
N TYR A 27 -1.87 -3.12 -5.32
CA TYR A 27 -0.97 -3.89 -6.17
C TYR A 27 -0.14 -4.91 -5.38
N ARG A 28 0.44 -4.52 -4.24
CA ARG A 28 1.27 -5.42 -3.42
C ARG A 28 0.47 -6.40 -2.57
N LEU A 29 -0.81 -6.11 -2.33
CA LEU A 29 -1.72 -7.04 -1.67
C LEU A 29 -2.24 -8.10 -2.64
N VAL A 30 -2.62 -7.72 -3.87
CA VAL A 30 -3.28 -8.62 -4.82
C VAL A 30 -2.37 -9.22 -5.90
N GLY A 31 -1.19 -8.63 -6.11
CA GLY A 31 -0.18 -9.11 -7.06
C GLY A 31 -0.59 -9.01 -8.54
N ARG A 32 -1.68 -8.31 -8.85
CA ARG A 32 -2.26 -8.23 -10.20
C ARG A 32 -2.56 -6.78 -10.60
N PRO A 33 -1.95 -6.24 -11.67
CA PRO A 33 -2.13 -4.84 -12.07
C PRO A 33 -3.59 -4.49 -12.38
N ASP A 34 -4.26 -5.33 -13.17
CA ASP A 34 -5.65 -5.16 -13.60
C ASP A 34 -6.60 -5.08 -12.38
N VAL A 35 -6.43 -6.01 -11.46
CA VAL A 35 -7.21 -6.06 -10.21
C VAL A 35 -6.90 -4.86 -9.32
N ALA A 36 -5.62 -4.49 -9.20
CA ALA A 36 -5.22 -3.37 -8.37
C ALA A 36 -5.80 -2.05 -8.88
N GLU A 37 -5.88 -1.89 -10.20
CA GLU A 37 -6.52 -0.74 -10.85
C GLU A 37 -8.02 -0.71 -10.54
N ASP A 38 -8.74 -1.82 -10.76
CA ASP A 38 -10.17 -1.93 -10.46
C ASP A 38 -10.48 -1.63 -8.99
N LEU A 39 -9.73 -2.22 -8.06
CA LEU A 39 -9.90 -1.98 -6.63
C LEU A 39 -9.56 -0.55 -6.24
N THR A 40 -8.61 0.09 -6.93
CA THR A 40 -8.28 1.51 -6.71
C THR A 40 -9.46 2.39 -7.12
N GLN A 41 -10.02 2.16 -8.31
CA GLN A 41 -11.17 2.91 -8.80
C GLN A 41 -12.37 2.75 -7.86
N GLU A 42 -12.68 1.52 -7.45
CA GLU A 42 -13.77 1.24 -6.51
C GLU A 42 -13.52 1.90 -5.14
N THR A 43 -12.26 1.90 -4.66
CA THR A 43 -11.88 2.62 -3.43
C THR A 43 -12.17 4.12 -3.54
N MET A 44 -11.75 4.75 -4.65
CA MET A 44 -11.96 6.18 -4.88
C MET A 44 -13.44 6.50 -4.99
N LEU A 45 -14.23 5.66 -5.65
CA LEU A 45 -15.67 5.85 -5.81
C LEU A 45 -16.40 5.75 -4.46
N ARG A 46 -16.06 4.76 -3.63
CA ARG A 46 -16.63 4.63 -2.27
C ARG A 46 -16.21 5.79 -1.38
N ALA A 47 -14.95 6.19 -1.45
CA ALA A 47 -14.45 7.32 -0.70
C ALA A 47 -15.18 8.61 -1.13
N TYR A 48 -15.29 8.88 -2.43
CA TYR A 48 -16.00 10.05 -2.95
C TYR A 48 -17.47 10.09 -2.50
N ARG A 49 -18.19 8.96 -2.54
CA ARG A 49 -19.56 8.86 -2.03
C ARG A 49 -19.63 9.13 -0.52
N GLY A 50 -18.66 8.61 0.23
CA GLY A 50 -18.56 8.80 1.68
C GLY A 50 -18.14 10.21 2.11
N LEU A 51 -17.49 10.99 1.24
CA LEU A 51 -17.07 12.37 1.51
C LEU A 51 -18.23 13.26 1.91
N ARG A 52 -19.43 13.05 1.34
CA ARG A 52 -20.63 13.84 1.67
C ARG A 52 -21.04 13.75 3.14
N SER A 53 -20.68 12.65 3.80
CA SER A 53 -20.92 12.40 5.23
C SER A 53 -19.66 12.49 6.09
N TYR A 54 -18.50 12.75 5.47
CA TYR A 54 -17.22 12.70 6.16
C TYR A 54 -17.02 13.95 7.03
N ARG A 55 -16.84 13.73 8.34
CA ARG A 55 -16.39 14.78 9.26
C ARG A 55 -14.88 14.66 9.48
N PRO A 56 -14.08 15.68 9.11
CA PRO A 56 -12.62 15.60 9.20
C PRO A 56 -12.15 15.72 10.65
N GLU A 57 -11.96 14.56 11.31
CA GLU A 57 -11.31 14.46 12.64
C GLU A 57 -9.81 14.07 12.53
N GLY A 58 -9.15 14.43 11.43
CA GLY A 58 -7.73 14.10 11.23
C GLY A 58 -7.44 12.63 10.87
N LYS A 59 -8.46 11.86 10.47
CA LYS A 59 -8.36 10.40 10.19
C LYS A 59 -8.60 10.03 8.72
N PHE A 60 -8.52 10.99 7.80
CA PHE A 60 -8.88 10.77 6.39
C PHE A 60 -8.08 9.63 5.76
N ARG A 61 -6.76 9.63 5.95
CA ARG A 61 -5.87 8.56 5.46
C ARG A 61 -6.27 7.20 6.02
N ALA A 62 -6.43 7.09 7.33
CA ALA A 62 -6.82 5.84 7.98
C ALA A 62 -8.16 5.31 7.45
N TRP A 63 -9.13 6.20 7.24
CA TRP A 63 -10.43 5.86 6.67
C TRP A 63 -10.33 5.37 5.22
N LEU A 64 -9.63 6.11 4.35
CA LEU A 64 -9.42 5.74 2.95
C LEU A 64 -8.71 4.39 2.81
N PHE A 65 -7.62 4.19 3.55
CA PHE A 65 -6.85 2.96 3.50
C PHE A 65 -7.60 1.76 4.09
N ARG A 66 -8.51 1.99 5.05
CA ARG A 66 -9.44 0.95 5.52
C ARG A 66 -10.41 0.51 4.41
N ILE A 67 -10.92 1.43 3.59
CA ILE A 67 -11.77 1.06 2.43
C ILE A 67 -10.97 0.17 1.47
N ALA A 68 -9.75 0.58 1.11
CA ALA A 68 -8.88 -0.16 0.20
C ALA A 68 -8.59 -1.59 0.70
N VAL A 69 -8.17 -1.71 1.96
CA VAL A 69 -7.86 -3.00 2.59
C VAL A 69 -9.06 -3.94 2.62
N ASN A 70 -10.24 -3.42 2.99
CA ASN A 70 -11.44 -4.24 3.03
C ASN A 70 -11.80 -4.78 1.64
N LEU A 71 -11.67 -3.95 0.61
CA LEU A 71 -11.87 -4.36 -0.78
C LEU A 71 -10.86 -5.43 -1.22
N ALA A 72 -9.58 -5.27 -0.88
CA ALA A 72 -8.55 -6.26 -1.15
C ALA A 72 -8.84 -7.59 -0.45
N ARG A 73 -9.14 -7.57 0.86
CA ARG A 73 -9.48 -8.77 1.65
C ARG A 73 -10.71 -9.49 1.09
N ASP A 74 -11.74 -8.73 0.71
CA ASP A 74 -12.95 -9.29 0.11
C ASP A 74 -12.65 -9.96 -1.23
N TRP A 75 -11.76 -9.38 -2.05
CA TRP A 75 -11.31 -9.98 -3.29
C TRP A 75 -10.47 -11.24 -3.06
N ILE A 76 -9.47 -11.19 -2.18
CA ILE A 76 -8.60 -12.33 -1.84
C ILE A 76 -9.43 -13.49 -1.31
N ARG A 77 -10.38 -13.24 -0.40
CA ARG A 77 -11.26 -14.27 0.18
C ARG A 77 -12.16 -14.95 -0.86
N ARG A 78 -12.53 -14.24 -1.93
CA ARG A 78 -13.38 -14.77 -3.02
C ARG A 78 -12.59 -15.59 -4.03
N GLN A 79 -11.27 -15.52 -4.01
CA GLN A 79 -10.47 -16.39 -4.86
C GLN A 79 -10.59 -17.84 -4.38
N PRO A 80 -10.81 -18.81 -5.28
CA PRO A 80 -10.61 -20.21 -4.91
C PRO A 80 -9.20 -20.32 -4.35
N ARG A 81 -9.02 -21.02 -3.22
CA ARG A 81 -7.71 -21.26 -2.59
C ARG A 81 -6.82 -22.03 -3.58
N GLN A 82 -6.25 -21.36 -4.56
CA GLN A 82 -5.14 -21.89 -5.30
C GLN A 82 -3.98 -21.84 -4.33
N ALA A 83 -3.48 -23.03 -3.99
CA ALA A 83 -2.22 -23.18 -3.29
C ALA A 83 -1.20 -22.25 -3.96
N SER A 84 -0.49 -21.49 -3.16
CA SER A 84 0.58 -20.58 -3.55
C SER A 84 1.50 -21.25 -4.58
N VAL A 85 1.32 -20.91 -5.86
CA VAL A 85 2.32 -21.21 -6.88
C VAL A 85 3.18 -19.97 -6.99
N SER A 86 4.45 -20.14 -6.62
CA SER A 86 5.55 -19.24 -6.94
C SER A 86 5.42 -18.78 -8.39
N LEU A 87 5.41 -17.47 -8.62
CA LEU A 87 5.63 -16.94 -9.96
C LEU A 87 7.11 -16.56 -10.07
N GLU A 88 7.88 -17.54 -10.55
CA GLU A 88 8.96 -17.26 -11.47
C GLU A 88 8.41 -16.56 -12.73
N GLU A 89 9.29 -15.75 -13.30
CA GLU A 89 9.26 -15.21 -14.67
C GLU A 89 8.31 -14.06 -15.02
N GLY A 90 8.93 -12.90 -15.27
CA GLY A 90 8.65 -12.17 -16.51
C GLY A 90 7.52 -11.15 -16.47
N ALA A 91 7.47 -10.29 -15.46
CA ALA A 91 6.74 -9.03 -15.58
C ALA A 91 7.67 -7.89 -15.16
N ASP A 92 8.28 -7.23 -16.15
CA ASP A 92 8.90 -5.93 -15.93
C ASP A 92 7.86 -5.01 -15.26
N PRO A 93 8.11 -4.50 -14.04
CA PRO A 93 7.16 -3.64 -13.38
C PRO A 93 7.03 -2.35 -14.20
N PRO A 94 5.82 -1.95 -14.65
CA PRO A 94 5.65 -0.65 -15.26
C PRO A 94 5.90 0.43 -14.21
N VAL A 95 7.08 1.04 -14.35
CA VAL A 95 7.38 2.43 -14.05
C VAL A 95 7.26 2.85 -12.58
N ALA A 96 8.35 2.64 -11.85
CA ALA A 96 8.72 3.39 -10.65
C ALA A 96 9.17 4.83 -10.97
N ALA A 97 8.41 5.58 -11.77
CA ALA A 97 8.70 6.99 -12.09
C ALA A 97 7.58 7.90 -11.56
N ALA A 98 7.49 8.02 -10.24
CA ALA A 98 6.76 9.11 -9.58
C ALA A 98 7.30 9.41 -8.17
N LEU A 99 8.61 9.23 -7.97
CA LEU A 99 9.30 9.77 -6.80
C LEU A 99 10.56 10.47 -7.32
N GLY A 100 10.43 11.79 -7.51
CA GLY A 100 11.54 12.63 -7.91
C GLY A 100 12.63 12.63 -6.84
N ALA A 101 13.81 12.18 -7.23
CA ALA A 101 15.09 12.60 -6.67
C ALA A 101 16.14 12.30 -7.74
N SER A 102 16.65 13.35 -8.37
CA SER A 102 17.87 13.29 -9.17
C SER A 102 19.02 12.94 -8.24
N ALA A 103 19.66 11.79 -8.42
CA ALA A 103 20.90 11.45 -7.75
C ALA A 103 21.90 10.91 -8.80
N PRO A 104 23.18 11.35 -8.74
CA PRO A 104 24.21 10.96 -9.70
C PRO A 104 24.60 9.47 -9.55
N PRO A 105 25.25 8.86 -10.55
CA PRO A 105 25.59 7.46 -10.51
C PRO A 105 26.94 7.28 -9.83
N ASP A 106 26.99 6.74 -8.60
CA ASP A 106 28.10 5.85 -8.26
C ASP A 106 27.85 4.94 -7.04
N SER A 107 28.40 3.73 -7.15
CA SER A 107 28.58 2.64 -6.18
C SER A 107 27.33 1.96 -5.58
N GLY A 108 27.07 0.72 -6.03
CA GLY A 108 26.34 -0.30 -5.26
C GLY A 108 24.82 -0.34 -5.47
N VAL A 109 24.38 -1.34 -6.24
CA VAL A 109 22.99 -1.77 -6.43
C VAL A 109 22.07 -0.69 -7.01
N THR A 110 21.65 -0.87 -8.26
CA THR A 110 20.72 0.06 -8.93
C THR A 110 19.40 0.16 -8.17
N ARG A 111 18.70 1.31 -8.25
CA ARG A 111 17.36 1.49 -7.65
C ARG A 111 16.37 0.36 -8.03
N ARG A 112 16.53 -0.22 -9.23
CA ARG A 112 15.72 -1.35 -9.71
C ARG A 112 16.00 -2.63 -8.94
N GLU A 113 17.26 -2.96 -8.72
CA GLU A 113 17.65 -4.14 -7.93
C GLU A 113 17.21 -4.02 -6.47
N ARG A 114 17.30 -2.82 -5.87
CA ARG A 114 16.77 -2.57 -4.51
C ARG A 114 15.26 -2.78 -4.45
N ALA A 115 14.52 -2.21 -5.41
CA ALA A 115 13.08 -2.40 -5.50
C ALA A 115 12.73 -3.90 -5.66
N ALA A 116 13.43 -4.63 -6.52
CA ALA A 116 13.21 -6.06 -6.72
C ALA A 116 13.44 -6.88 -5.44
N ARG A 117 14.47 -6.58 -4.64
CA ARG A 117 14.72 -7.23 -3.35
C ARG A 117 13.60 -6.97 -2.34
N VAL A 118 13.10 -5.72 -2.27
CA VAL A 118 11.97 -5.38 -1.41
C VAL A 118 10.71 -6.13 -1.83
N GLU A 119 10.39 -6.17 -3.13
CA GLU A 119 9.23 -6.90 -3.63
C GLU A 119 9.34 -8.41 -3.32
N ALA A 120 10.51 -9.01 -3.55
CA ALA A 120 10.76 -10.41 -3.21
C ALA A 120 10.62 -10.68 -1.70
N GLY A 121 11.10 -9.76 -0.86
CA GLY A 121 10.94 -9.85 0.59
C GLY A 121 9.48 -9.77 1.03
N LEU A 122 8.72 -8.82 0.47
CA LEU A 122 7.29 -8.68 0.73
C LEU A 122 6.51 -9.93 0.32
N ALA A 123 6.85 -10.54 -0.82
CA ALA A 123 6.22 -11.77 -1.31
C ALA A 123 6.37 -12.97 -0.35
N ARG A 124 7.44 -13.00 0.47
CA ARG A 124 7.70 -14.05 1.46
C ARG A 124 6.96 -13.84 2.79
N LEU A 125 6.36 -12.67 3.00
CA LEU A 125 5.55 -12.40 4.18
C LEU A 125 4.18 -13.08 4.07
N SER A 126 3.65 -13.49 5.24
CA SER A 126 2.23 -13.87 5.32
C SER A 126 1.36 -12.66 4.95
N GLU A 127 0.15 -12.92 4.43
CA GLU A 127 -0.78 -11.86 4.00
C GLU A 127 -0.96 -10.79 5.09
N ALA A 128 -1.23 -11.22 6.33
CA ALA A 128 -1.43 -10.31 7.45
C ALA A 128 -0.15 -9.58 7.91
N ASP A 129 1.03 -10.20 7.81
CA ASP A 129 2.31 -9.51 8.09
C ASP A 129 2.59 -8.44 7.02
N ARG A 130 2.38 -8.79 5.74
CA ARG A 130 2.54 -7.91 4.59
C ARG A 130 1.60 -6.71 4.68
N GLU A 131 0.33 -6.96 5.00
CA GLU A 131 -0.69 -5.93 5.13
C GLU A 131 -0.32 -4.86 6.17
N VAL A 132 0.14 -5.27 7.35
CA VAL A 132 0.56 -4.34 8.42
C VAL A 132 1.72 -3.46 7.97
N ILE A 133 2.73 -4.04 7.32
CA ILE A 133 3.87 -3.28 6.78
C ILE A 133 3.40 -2.31 5.70
N LEU A 134 2.63 -2.77 4.72
CA LEU A 134 2.15 -1.90 3.65
C LEU A 134 1.28 -0.76 4.18
N LEU A 135 0.41 -0.99 5.16
CA LEU A 135 -0.37 0.08 5.79
C LEU A 135 0.50 1.09 6.55
N ARG A 136 1.58 0.62 7.18
CA ARG A 136 2.53 1.50 7.87
C ARG A 136 3.26 2.42 6.88
N TYR A 137 3.73 1.88 5.76
CA TYR A 137 4.57 2.62 4.81
C TYR A 137 3.78 3.36 3.72
N TYR A 138 2.79 2.73 3.08
CA TYR A 138 1.96 3.37 2.04
C TYR A 138 0.87 4.26 2.63
N GLY A 139 0.25 3.80 3.72
CA GLY A 139 -0.80 4.52 4.41
C GLY A 139 -0.28 5.59 5.37
N GLU A 140 1.02 5.56 5.71
CA GLU A 140 1.62 6.38 6.77
C GLU A 140 0.81 6.30 8.08
N LEU A 141 0.19 5.14 8.35
CA LEU A 141 -0.72 4.97 9.48
C LEU A 141 0.06 4.69 10.77
N ALA A 142 -0.42 5.25 11.88
CA ALA A 142 0.04 4.84 13.20
C ALA A 142 -0.50 3.43 13.51
N PHE A 143 0.21 2.65 14.33
CA PHE A 143 -0.21 1.28 14.65
C PHE A 143 -1.64 1.20 15.24
N LYS A 144 -2.06 2.22 15.99
CA LYS A 144 -3.46 2.35 16.48
C LYS A 144 -4.49 2.46 15.35
N ASP A 145 -4.14 3.11 14.25
CA ASP A 145 -5.00 3.25 13.07
C ASP A 145 -4.98 1.97 12.24
N ILE A 146 -3.83 1.29 12.15
CA ILE A 146 -3.72 -0.02 11.53
C ILE A 146 -4.59 -1.03 12.27
N ALA A 147 -4.50 -1.11 13.60
CA ALA A 147 -5.37 -1.95 14.43
C ALA A 147 -6.87 -1.71 14.16
N ARG A 148 -7.28 -0.44 14.05
CA ARG A 148 -8.66 -0.09 13.67
C ARG A 148 -9.03 -0.46 12.25
N ALA A 149 -8.09 -0.37 11.30
CA ALA A 149 -8.32 -0.70 9.90
C ALA A 149 -8.44 -2.21 9.70
N THR A 150 -7.56 -2.99 10.36
CA THR A 150 -7.51 -4.44 10.24
C THR A 150 -8.50 -5.16 11.14
N GLY A 151 -8.98 -4.50 12.21
CA GLY A 151 -9.84 -5.10 13.23
C GLY A 151 -9.06 -5.95 14.25
N GLU A 152 -7.74 -5.81 14.30
CA GLU A 152 -6.85 -6.61 15.16
C GLU A 152 -6.42 -5.86 16.44
N PRO A 153 -6.10 -6.56 17.53
CA PRO A 153 -5.52 -5.94 18.72
C PRO A 153 -4.19 -5.23 18.41
N ILE A 154 -3.94 -4.10 19.08
CA ILE A 154 -2.71 -3.32 18.88
C ILE A 154 -1.43 -4.14 19.13
N GLY A 155 -1.44 -5.02 20.14
CA GLY A 155 -0.32 -5.92 20.42
C GLY A 155 -0.05 -6.90 19.28
N THR A 156 -1.10 -7.41 18.63
CA THR A 156 -0.99 -8.28 17.46
C THR A 156 -0.38 -7.53 16.28
N VAL A 157 -0.84 -6.30 16.02
CA VAL A 157 -0.29 -5.45 14.94
C VAL A 157 1.19 -5.17 15.17
N LEU A 158 1.60 -4.83 16.39
CA LEU A 158 3.01 -4.59 16.74
C LEU A 158 3.86 -5.85 16.55
N ALA A 159 3.36 -7.01 17.00
CA ALA A 159 4.05 -8.28 16.84
C ALA A 159 4.21 -8.68 15.36
N ARG A 160 3.21 -8.43 14.53
CA ARG A 160 3.27 -8.64 13.07
C ARG A 160 4.29 -7.72 12.41
N ALA A 161 4.25 -6.43 12.75
CA ALA A 161 5.21 -5.45 12.22
C ALA A 161 6.65 -5.86 12.56
N HIS A 162 6.90 -6.21 13.83
CA HIS A 162 8.22 -6.67 14.26
C HIS A 162 8.67 -7.95 13.52
N ARG A 163 7.79 -8.94 13.42
CA ARG A 163 8.07 -10.20 12.70
C ARG A 163 8.35 -9.94 11.21
N ALA A 164 7.57 -9.07 10.59
CA ALA A 164 7.72 -8.73 9.18
C ALA A 164 9.02 -7.97 8.92
N LEU A 165 9.35 -6.98 9.75
CA LEU A 165 10.60 -6.24 9.67
C LEU A 165 11.81 -7.15 9.87
N ARG A 166 11.77 -8.08 10.82
CA ARG A 166 12.83 -9.08 10.99
C ARG A 166 13.03 -9.92 9.73
N LYS A 167 11.94 -10.45 9.16
CA LYS A 167 11.99 -11.22 7.91
C LYS A 167 12.49 -10.41 6.71
N LEU A 168 12.22 -9.10 6.68
CA LEU A 168 12.70 -8.21 5.62
C LEU A 168 14.16 -7.78 5.84
N GLY A 169 14.56 -7.53 7.09
CA GLY A 169 15.94 -7.22 7.47
C GLY A 169 16.89 -8.39 7.25
N ASP A 170 16.43 -9.63 7.47
CA ASP A 170 17.17 -10.84 7.07
C ASP A 170 17.40 -10.92 5.54
N LEU A 171 16.71 -10.09 4.73
CA LEU A 171 16.79 -10.04 3.27
C LEU A 171 17.43 -8.76 2.73
N ILE A 172 17.64 -7.74 3.58
CA ILE A 172 18.21 -6.43 3.23
C ILE A 172 19.43 -6.23 4.14
N PRO A 173 20.67 -6.28 3.62
CA PRO A 173 21.89 -6.16 4.43
C PRO A 173 21.86 -4.92 5.36
N GLU A 174 22.39 -5.06 6.58
CA GLU A 174 22.35 -4.04 7.66
C GLU A 174 22.98 -2.69 7.26
N ASP A 175 23.79 -2.65 6.21
CA ASP A 175 24.47 -1.43 5.71
C ASP A 175 23.53 -0.46 4.96
N GLU A 176 22.24 -0.78 4.81
CA GLU A 176 21.29 -0.05 3.96
C GLU A 176 20.02 0.46 4.68
N ILE A 177 20.00 0.51 6.03
CA ILE A 177 18.88 1.05 6.84
C ILE A 177 19.16 2.47 7.34
#